data_AF-A0A1E3A7P0-F1
#
_entry.id   AF-A0A1E3A7P0-F1
#
_cell.length_a   1.000
_cell.length_b   1.000
_cell.length_c   1.000
_cell.angle_alpha   90.00
_cell.angle_beta   90.00
_cell.angle_gamma   90.00
#
_symmetry.space_group_name_H-M   'P 1'
#
loop_
_entity.id
_entity.type
_entity.pdbx_description
1 polymer ?
#
loop_
_entity_poly.entity_id
_entity_poly.type
_entity_poly.pdbx_seq_one_letter_code
_entity_poly.pdbx_strand_id
1 'polypeptide(L)'
;MKKLKKEIHLNGSLLRPLTIGQGALVHAGGKIYHTSRVQAIHEQTEESIHFETLNSEYHLSMRPFPLAAISPLPVRLAACA
;
A
#
# COMPACT_ATOMS: atom_id res chain seq x y z
N MET A 1 24.48 19.62 0.01
CA MET A 1 23.21 19.42 -0.71
C MET A 1 22.72 18.00 -0.43
N LYS A 2 21.54 17.81 0.17
CA LYS A 2 20.92 16.48 0.17
C LYS A 2 20.57 16.14 -1.29
N LYS A 3 21.01 14.98 -1.78
CA LYS A 3 20.56 14.50 -3.10
C LYS A 3 19.05 14.31 -3.05
N LEU A 4 18.35 14.78 -4.07
CA LEU A 4 16.92 14.51 -4.24
C LEU A 4 16.74 13.01 -4.42
N LYS A 5 15.98 12.37 -3.51
CA LYS A 5 15.63 10.96 -3.62
C LYS A 5 14.44 10.80 -4.56
N LYS A 6 14.36 9.64 -5.22
CA LYS A 6 13.22 9.33 -6.09
C LYS A 6 11.97 9.07 -5.25
N GLU A 7 10.88 9.77 -5.53
CA GLU A 7 9.58 9.45 -4.93
C GLU A 7 8.92 8.28 -5.66
N ILE A 8 8.36 7.35 -4.89
CA ILE A 8 7.66 6.16 -5.38
C ILE A 8 6.33 6.04 -4.64
N HIS A 9 5.24 6.10 -5.39
CA HIS A 9 3.89 5.94 -4.85
C HIS A 9 3.34 4.56 -5.21
N LEU A 10 2.84 3.84 -4.21
CA LEU A 10 2.27 2.50 -4.36
C LEU A 10 0.91 2.44 -3.65
N ASN A 11 -0.02 1.69 -4.24
CA ASN A 11 -1.28 1.32 -3.60
C ASN A 11 -1.26 -0.19 -3.35
N GLY A 12 -1.27 -0.61 -2.09
CA GLY A 12 -1.03 -2.00 -1.75
C GLY A 12 -0.87 -2.23 -0.26
N SER A 13 -0.22 -3.32 0.11
CA SER A 13 0.01 -3.70 1.50
C SER A 13 1.42 -4.24 1.72
N LEU A 14 1.86 -4.20 2.98
CA LEU A 14 3.07 -4.89 3.39
C LEU A 14 2.78 -6.38 3.60
N LEU A 15 3.66 -7.24 3.07
CA LEU A 15 3.59 -8.69 3.29
C LEU A 15 4.20 -9.13 4.62
N ARG A 16 4.96 -8.24 5.28
CA ARG A 16 5.54 -8.42 6.61
C ARG A 16 5.75 -7.06 7.27
N PRO A 17 5.88 -6.98 8.61
CA PRO A 17 6.16 -5.72 9.30
C PRO A 17 7.34 -4.96 8.69
N LEU A 18 7.19 -3.64 8.56
CA LEU A 18 8.28 -2.78 8.11
C LEU A 18 9.34 -2.67 9.21
N THR A 19 10.61 -2.76 8.85
CA THR A 19 11.70 -2.70 9.84
C THR A 19 12.92 -2.00 9.27
N ILE A 20 13.48 -1.06 10.02
CA ILE A 20 14.71 -0.35 9.66
C ILE A 20 15.86 -1.37 9.51
N GLY A 21 16.69 -1.17 8.48
CA GLY A 21 17.82 -2.04 8.15
C GLY A 21 17.44 -3.27 7.33
N GLN A 22 16.15 -3.58 7.15
CA GLN A 22 15.66 -4.70 6.33
C GLN A 22 14.99 -4.20 5.05
N GLY A 23 14.88 -5.07 4.04
CA GLY A 23 14.12 -4.78 2.83
C GLY A 23 12.61 -4.86 3.10
N ALA A 24 11.83 -3.91 2.59
CA ALA A 24 10.38 -3.97 2.62
C ALA A 24 9.87 -4.94 1.56
N LEU A 25 8.82 -5.69 1.88
CA LEU A 25 8.08 -6.53 0.94
C LEU A 25 6.68 -5.95 0.76
N VAL A 26 6.42 -5.41 -0.43
CA VAL A 26 5.17 -4.72 -0.75
C VAL A 26 4.43 -5.51 -1.82
N HIS A 27 3.15 -5.79 -1.60
CA HIS A 27 2.27 -6.30 -2.64
C HIS A 27 1.41 -5.15 -3.17
N ALA A 28 1.53 -4.84 -4.47
CA ALA A 28 0.80 -3.76 -5.13
C ALA A 28 0.53 -4.13 -6.60
N GLY A 29 -0.68 -3.85 -7.09
CA GLY A 29 -1.04 -4.09 -8.50
C GLY A 29 -0.83 -5.53 -8.98
N GLY A 30 -1.03 -6.53 -8.11
CA GLY A 30 -0.82 -7.95 -8.43
C GLY A 30 0.66 -8.37 -8.53
N LYS A 31 1.58 -7.52 -8.07
CA LYS A 31 3.03 -7.78 -8.06
C LYS A 31 3.60 -7.67 -6.66
N ILE A 32 4.71 -8.36 -6.44
CA ILE A 32 5.50 -8.25 -5.21
C ILE A 32 6.76 -7.43 -5.52
N TYR A 33 6.98 -6.40 -4.73
CA TYR A 33 8.15 -5.54 -4.76
C TYR A 33 9.02 -5.82 -3.53
N HIS A 34 10.31 -6.03 -3.75
CA HIS A 34 11.31 -6.09 -2.69
C HIS A 34 12.20 -4.85 -2.79
N THR A 35 12.22 -4.04 -1.72
CA THR A 35 13.02 -2.81 -1.70
C THR A 35 14.44 -3.08 -1.22
N SER A 36 15.34 -2.12 -1.40
CA SER A 36 16.58 -2.06 -0.63
C SER A 36 16.27 -1.77 0.85
N ARG A 37 17.30 -1.82 1.70
CA ARG A 37 17.15 -1.64 3.15
C ARG A 37 16.48 -0.30 3.47
N VAL A 38 15.46 -0.37 4.32
CA VAL A 38 14.79 0.79 4.89
C VAL A 38 15.78 1.53 5.79
N GLN A 39 15.97 2.82 5.55
CA GLN A 39 16.83 3.71 6.34
C GLN A 39 16.04 4.44 7.42
N ALA A 40 14.82 4.88 7.09
CA ALA A 40 13.95 5.58 8.02
C ALA A 40 12.48 5.24 7.74
N ILE A 41 11.67 5.29 8.78
CA ILE A 41 10.21 5.22 8.71
C ILE A 41 9.72 6.56 9.25
N HIS A 42 9.10 7.36 8.39
CA HIS A 42 8.68 8.72 8.72
C HIS A 42 7.27 8.73 9.29
N GLU A 43 6.39 7.93 8.70
CA GLU A 43 5.00 7.80 9.11
C GLU A 43 4.51 6.37 8.88
N GLN A 44 3.72 5.85 9.83
CA GLN A 44 3.02 4.59 9.67
C GLN A 44 1.66 4.68 10.36
N THR A 45 0.60 4.69 9.56
CA THR A 45 -0.80 4.68 10.00
C THR A 45 -1.49 3.42 9.48
N GLU A 46 -2.77 3.25 9.83
CA GLU A 46 -3.60 2.17 9.28
C GLU A 46 -3.85 2.34 7.77
N GLU A 47 -3.79 3.57 7.25
CA GLU A 47 -4.11 3.87 5.84
C GLU A 47 -2.90 4.13 4.97
N SER A 48 -1.76 4.51 5.55
CA SER A 48 -0.60 4.99 4.82
C SER A 48 0.71 4.67 5.52
N ILE A 49 1.77 4.49 4.73
CA ILE A 49 3.14 4.33 5.22
C ILE A 49 4.09 5.18 4.37
N HIS A 50 4.93 5.97 5.03
CA HIS A 50 6.01 6.74 4.41
C HIS A 50 7.36 6.25 4.95
N PHE A 51 8.19 5.72 4.07
CA PHE A 51 9.50 5.22 4.45
C PHE A 51 10.57 5.50 3.40
N GLU A 52 11.80 5.53 3.83
CA GLU A 52 12.95 5.92 3.03
C GLU A 52 13.91 4.76 2.87
N THR A 53 14.46 4.62 1.67
CA THR A 53 15.56 3.72 1.34
C THR A 53 16.78 4.53 0.87
N LEU A 54 17.86 3.87 0.45
CA LEU A 54 19.08 4.58 0.02
C LEU A 54 18.82 5.64 -1.07
N ASN A 55 17.99 5.32 -2.06
CA ASN A 55 17.80 6.15 -3.25
C ASN A 55 16.36 6.62 -3.46
N SER A 56 15.42 6.21 -2.61
CA SER A 56 14.00 6.45 -2.86
C SER A 56 13.21 6.66 -1.58
N GLU A 57 12.23 7.54 -1.65
CA GLU A 57 11.17 7.70 -0.67
C GLU A 57 9.91 7.01 -1.20
N TYR A 58 9.32 6.18 -0.35
CA TYR A 58 8.15 5.37 -0.68
C TYR A 58 6.93 5.88 0.08
N HIS A 59 5.86 6.13 -0.65
CA HIS A 59 4.53 6.43 -0.13
C HIS A 59 3.60 5.27 -0.48
N LEU A 60 3.29 4.43 0.50
CA LEU A 60 2.38 3.31 0.35
C LEU A 60 1.00 3.70 0.90
N SER A 61 -0.01 3.74 0.05
CA SER A 61 -1.40 3.80 0.48
C SER A 61 -1.95 2.39 0.64
N MET A 62 -2.54 2.11 1.80
CA MET A 62 -3.21 0.86 2.16
C MET A 62 -4.73 1.00 2.20
N ARG A 63 -5.26 2.10 1.64
CA ARG A 63 -6.70 2.33 1.60
C ARG A 63 -7.38 1.20 0.81
N PRO A 64 -8.44 0.57 1.36
CA PRO A 64 -9.17 -0.45 0.65
C PRO A 64 -9.76 0.17 -0.63
N PHE A 65 -9.66 -0.56 -1.75
CA PHE A 65 -10.38 -0.18 -2.96
C PHE A 65 -11.88 -0.18 -2.63
N PRO A 66 -12.64 0.88 -2.94
CA PRO A 66 -14.08 0.92 -2.71
C PRO A 66 -14.81 0.01 -3.71
N LEU A 67 -14.67 -1.31 -3.59
CA LEU A 67 -15.30 -2.30 -4.49
C LEU A 67 -16.59 -2.91 -3.92
N ALA A 68 -17.09 -2.39 -2.79
CA ALA A 68 -18.28 -2.95 -2.12
C ALA A 68 -19.34 -1.91 -1.71
N ALA A 69 -19.28 -0.66 -2.18
CA ALA A 69 -20.25 0.37 -1.80
C ALA A 69 -21.35 0.63 -2.85
N ILE A 70 -21.25 0.07 -4.07
CA ILE A 70 -22.19 0.41 -5.16
C ILE A 70 -22.48 -0.82 -6.03
N SER A 71 -23.15 -1.82 -5.47
CA SER A 71 -24.05 -2.63 -6.29
C SER A 71 -25.35 -2.86 -5.54
N PRO A 72 -26.37 -2.00 -5.70
CA PRO A 72 -27.73 -2.42 -5.46
C PRO A 72 -28.07 -3.44 -6.56
N LEU A 73 -27.68 -4.70 -6.38
CA LEU A 73 -28.26 -5.77 -7.18
C LEU A 73 -29.76 -5.75 -6.86
N PRO A 74 -30.66 -5.52 -7.84
CA PRO A 74 -32.08 -5.56 -7.59
C PRO A 74 -32.46 -6.99 -7.23
N VAL A 75 -32.58 -7.28 -5.94
CA VAL A 75 -33.13 -8.56 -5.47
C VAL A 75 -34.64 -8.49 -5.76
N ARG A 76 -35.05 -8.99 -6.93
CA ARG A 76 -36.46 -9.26 -7.21
C ARG A 76 -36.85 -10.51 -6.43
N LEU A 77 -37.53 -10.31 -5.30
CA LEU A 77 -38.30 -11.36 -4.64
C LEU A 77 -39.40 -11.81 -5.61
N ALA A 78 -39.35 -13.06 -6.05
CA ALA A 78 -40.47 -13.69 -6.72
C ALA A 78 -41.49 -14.12 -5.65
N ALA A 79 -42.72 -13.63 -5.75
CA ALA A 79 -43.84 -14.15 -5.00
C ALA A 79 -44.40 -15.37 -5.77
N CYS A 80 -44.42 -16.54 -5.14
CA CYS A 80 -45.15 -17.70 -5.66
C CYS A 80 -46.61 -17.61 -5.19
N ALA A 81 -47.52 -18.01 -6.08
CA ALA A 81 -48.98 -18.05 -5.86
C ALA A 81 -49.40 -19.28 -5.05
#